data_AF-A0A355BFP3-F1
#
_entry.id   AF-A0A355BFP3-F1
#
_cell.length_a   1.000
_cell.length_b   1.000
_cell.length_c   1.000
_cell.angle_alpha   90.00
_cell.angle_beta   90.00
_cell.angle_gamma   90.00
#
_symmetry.space_group_name_H-M   'P 1'
#
loop_
_entity.id
_entity.type
_entity.pdbx_description
1 polymer ?
#
loop_
_entity_poly.entity_id
_entity_poly.type
_entity_poly.pdbx_seq_one_letter_code
_entity_poly.pdbx_strand_id
1 'polypeptide(L)'
;MPTCLFTLTTSESKRLLGRAVAHMASVQQALRHGRLIIAGGTTNAYVLEELTGQTIDKGNYTAGLISQGVPCVTDLKTRQAPAVFVQGERVELPWNEVIRDFTADDVLIKGANAFDLTGNAGILLGGSNGGTIGQAIGYMAASGAHLIMPIGMEKLVPDVIAASAVMGQSKIDQH
;
A
#
# COMPACT_ATOMS: atom_id res chain seq x y z
N MET A 1 -31.59 -18.18 10.22
CA MET A 1 -30.67 -17.24 10.91
C MET A 1 -31.10 -15.83 10.52
N PRO A 2 -31.26 -14.88 11.46
CA PRO A 2 -31.55 -13.51 11.11
C PRO A 2 -30.41 -12.94 10.25
N THR A 3 -30.74 -12.24 9.17
CA THR A 3 -29.78 -11.52 8.33
C THR A 3 -29.66 -10.11 8.85
N CYS A 4 -28.44 -9.66 9.16
CA CYS A 4 -28.17 -8.28 9.57
C CYS A 4 -27.35 -7.59 8.47
N LEU A 5 -27.68 -6.33 8.18
CA LEU A 5 -26.94 -5.49 7.25
C LEU A 5 -26.11 -4.48 8.05
N PHE A 6 -24.82 -4.42 7.76
CA PHE A 6 -23.91 -3.41 8.32
C PHE A 6 -23.39 -2.51 7.21
N THR A 7 -23.37 -1.21 7.44
CA THR A 7 -22.68 -0.23 6.59
C THR A 7 -21.42 0.24 7.31
N LEU A 8 -20.28 0.17 6.63
CA LEU A 8 -19.00 0.57 7.19
C LEU A 8 -18.62 1.97 6.69
N THR A 9 -18.11 2.79 7.59
CA THR A 9 -17.33 3.97 7.23
C THR A 9 -16.03 3.54 6.54
N THR A 10 -15.38 4.48 5.86
CA THR A 10 -14.08 4.22 5.21
C THR A 10 -13.01 3.73 6.19
N SER A 11 -12.96 4.28 7.41
CA SER A 11 -12.00 3.84 8.44
C SER A 11 -12.30 2.44 8.95
N GLU A 12 -13.57 2.08 9.13
CA GLU A 12 -13.98 0.73 9.52
C GLU A 12 -13.69 -0.30 8.41
N SER A 13 -13.95 0.05 7.15
CA SER A 13 -13.56 -0.78 6.01
C SER A 13 -12.05 -0.99 5.94
N LYS A 14 -11.25 0.06 6.15
CA LYS A 14 -9.78 -0.05 6.21
C LYS A 14 -9.30 -0.89 7.39
N ARG A 15 -9.96 -0.83 8.55
CA ARG A 15 -9.66 -1.72 9.69
C ARG A 15 -9.94 -3.18 9.33
N LEU A 16 -11.05 -3.46 8.65
CA LEU A 16 -11.38 -4.81 8.20
C LEU A 16 -10.35 -5.33 7.18
N LEU A 17 -9.94 -4.49 6.21
CA LEU A 17 -8.87 -4.82 5.27
C LEU A 17 -7.54 -5.06 5.99
N GLY A 18 -7.21 -4.23 6.97
CA GLY A 18 -6.02 -4.37 7.81
C GLY A 18 -5.95 -5.74 8.47
N ARG A 19 -7.06 -6.16 9.08
CA ARG A 19 -7.23 -7.50 9.68
C ARG A 19 -7.09 -8.62 8.68
N ALA A 20 -7.82 -8.54 7.57
CA ALA A 20 -7.81 -9.57 6.55
C ALA A 20 -6.40 -9.78 5.99
N VAL A 21 -5.70 -8.70 5.63
CA VAL A 21 -4.35 -8.76 5.08
C VAL A 21 -3.34 -9.27 6.10
N ALA A 22 -3.38 -8.77 7.33
CA ALA A 22 -2.47 -9.22 8.38
C ALA A 22 -2.55 -10.73 8.63
N HIS A 23 -3.73 -11.34 8.46
CA HIS A 23 -3.94 -12.79 8.66
C HIS A 23 -3.74 -13.65 7.42
N MET A 24 -3.37 -13.07 6.26
CA MET A 24 -3.06 -13.86 5.07
C MET A 24 -1.85 -14.78 5.33
N ALA A 25 -1.91 -16.02 4.84
CA ALA A 25 -0.85 -16.99 5.02
C ALA A 25 0.50 -16.51 4.47
N SER A 26 0.51 -15.87 3.29
CA SER A 26 1.71 -15.29 2.69
C SER A 26 2.31 -14.14 3.52
N VAL A 27 1.47 -13.28 4.10
CA VAL A 27 1.93 -12.18 4.98
C VAL A 27 2.55 -12.74 6.26
N GLN A 28 1.90 -13.74 6.86
CA GLN A 28 2.39 -14.40 8.06
C GLN A 28 3.69 -15.20 7.82
N GLN A 29 3.81 -15.83 6.66
CA GLN A 29 5.02 -16.53 6.23
C GLN A 29 6.18 -15.55 6.03
N ALA A 30 5.96 -14.49 5.25
CA ALA A 30 6.95 -13.44 4.99
C ALA A 30 7.38 -12.74 6.30
N LEU A 31 6.44 -12.47 7.20
CA LEU A 31 6.74 -11.88 8.50
C LEU A 31 7.67 -12.79 9.31
N ARG A 32 7.37 -14.08 9.44
CA ARG A 32 8.13 -14.99 10.32
C ARG A 32 9.46 -15.48 9.72
N HIS A 33 9.50 -15.72 8.42
CA HIS A 33 10.59 -16.46 7.79
C HIS A 33 11.26 -15.73 6.62
N GLY A 34 10.58 -14.72 6.05
CA GLY A 34 11.07 -13.96 4.91
C GLY A 34 11.27 -12.49 5.23
N ARG A 35 10.91 -11.65 4.26
CA ARG A 35 10.95 -10.19 4.29
C ARG A 35 9.55 -9.66 4.03
N LEU A 36 9.10 -8.78 4.91
CA LEU A 36 7.83 -8.08 4.76
C LEU A 36 8.10 -6.58 4.75
N ILE A 37 7.73 -5.93 3.65
CA ILE A 37 7.74 -4.47 3.54
C ILE A 37 6.29 -3.98 3.57
N ILE A 38 5.99 -3.07 4.49
CA ILE A 38 4.71 -2.36 4.55
C ILE A 38 4.97 -0.93 4.14
N ALA A 39 4.59 -0.58 2.91
CA ALA A 39 4.74 0.77 2.41
C ALA A 39 3.78 1.74 3.10
N GLY A 40 4.11 3.03 3.05
CA GLY A 40 3.23 4.07 3.58
C GLY A 40 1.85 4.09 2.90
N GLY A 41 0.82 4.34 3.69
CA GLY A 41 -0.57 4.47 3.28
C GLY A 41 -1.51 4.37 4.48
N THR A 42 -2.62 5.13 4.45
CA THR A 42 -3.59 5.12 5.56
C THR A 42 -4.17 3.73 5.80
N THR A 43 -4.45 2.94 4.76
CA THR A 43 -4.90 1.54 4.88
C THR A 43 -3.78 0.62 5.37
N ASN A 44 -2.56 0.80 4.86
CA ASN A 44 -1.40 -0.01 5.23
C ASN A 44 -1.03 0.15 6.71
N ALA A 45 -1.26 1.34 7.28
CA ALA A 45 -1.10 1.57 8.71
C ALA A 45 -1.98 0.62 9.54
N TYR A 46 -3.22 0.32 9.10
CA TYR A 46 -4.08 -0.65 9.80
C TYR A 46 -3.51 -2.07 9.79
N VAL A 47 -2.83 -2.46 8.70
CA VAL A 47 -2.12 -3.75 8.63
C VAL A 47 -0.97 -3.77 9.65
N LEU A 48 -0.17 -2.70 9.67
CA LEU A 48 0.95 -2.59 10.62
C LEU A 48 0.48 -2.61 12.08
N GLU A 49 -0.63 -1.93 12.40
CA GLU A 49 -1.23 -2.00 13.74
C GLU A 49 -1.65 -3.41 14.10
N GLU A 50 -2.32 -4.12 13.18
CA GLU A 50 -2.78 -5.48 13.46
C GLU A 50 -1.62 -6.45 13.68
N LEU A 51 -0.52 -6.31 12.92
CA LEU A 51 0.66 -7.17 13.06
C LEU A 51 1.49 -6.87 14.32
N THR A 52 1.49 -5.62 14.80
CA THR A 52 2.38 -5.18 15.89
C THR A 52 1.67 -4.90 17.21
N GLY A 53 0.35 -4.76 17.20
CA GLY A 53 -0.44 -4.26 18.34
C GLY A 53 -0.20 -2.78 18.68
N GLN A 54 0.66 -2.08 17.93
CA GLN A 54 0.98 -0.67 18.18
C GLN A 54 -0.04 0.24 17.50
N THR A 55 -0.32 1.39 18.09
CA THR A 55 -1.10 2.45 17.42
C THR A 55 -0.19 3.21 16.46
N ILE A 56 -0.61 3.36 15.20
CA ILE A 56 0.12 4.08 14.16
C ILE A 56 -0.63 5.36 13.80
N ASP A 57 0.06 6.50 13.78
CA ASP A 57 -0.48 7.73 13.20
C ASP A 57 -0.63 7.57 11.67
N LYS A 58 -1.86 7.35 11.21
CA LYS A 58 -2.16 7.10 9.80
C LYS A 58 -1.88 8.30 8.89
N GLY A 59 -2.01 9.53 9.42
CA GLY A 59 -1.76 10.75 8.66
C GLY A 59 -0.27 10.90 8.35
N ASN A 60 0.57 10.57 9.34
CA ASN A 60 2.02 10.60 9.19
C ASN A 60 2.59 9.31 8.54
N TYR A 61 1.86 8.20 8.54
CA TYR A 61 2.25 6.97 7.84
C TYR A 61 1.82 6.93 6.36
N THR A 62 1.37 8.05 5.77
CA THR A 62 1.06 8.13 4.34
C THR A 62 1.97 9.11 3.62
N ALA A 63 2.24 8.85 2.34
CA ALA A 63 3.09 9.66 1.49
C ALA A 63 2.28 10.71 0.75
N GLY A 64 1.39 10.23 -0.11
CA GLY A 64 0.40 11.00 -0.83
C GLY A 64 -1.00 10.57 -0.38
N LEU A 65 -1.92 11.51 -0.37
CA LEU A 65 -3.33 11.27 -0.10
C LEU A 65 -4.18 12.17 -1.00
N ILE A 66 -5.40 11.76 -1.30
CA ILE A 66 -6.37 12.62 -1.96
C ILE A 66 -7.32 13.09 -0.87
N SER A 67 -7.35 14.40 -0.63
CA SER A 67 -8.27 15.03 0.32
C SER A 67 -9.09 16.07 -0.42
N GLN A 68 -10.41 16.01 -0.29
CA GLN A 68 -11.33 16.97 -0.93
C GLN A 68 -11.10 17.12 -2.44
N GLY A 69 -10.75 16.02 -3.12
CA GLY A 69 -10.47 16.00 -4.56
C GLY A 69 -9.07 16.48 -4.97
N VAL A 70 -8.22 16.86 -4.01
CA VAL A 70 -6.88 17.40 -4.28
C VAL A 70 -5.80 16.39 -3.87
N PRO A 71 -4.80 16.11 -4.72
CA PRO A 71 -3.61 15.38 -4.32
C PRO A 71 -2.79 16.20 -3.31
N CYS A 72 -2.52 15.64 -2.15
CA CYS A 72 -1.69 16.23 -1.10
C CYS A 72 -0.52 15.30 -0.78
N VAL A 73 0.55 15.88 -0.24
CA VAL A 73 1.74 15.16 0.22
C VAL A 73 1.95 15.46 1.69
N THR A 74 2.18 14.42 2.49
CA THR A 74 2.53 14.58 3.91
C THR A 74 3.93 15.16 4.03
N ASP A 75 4.14 16.13 4.94
CA ASP A 75 5.44 16.74 5.20
C ASP A 75 6.50 15.67 5.48
N LEU A 76 7.62 15.74 4.74
CA LEU A 76 8.73 14.81 4.89
C LEU A 76 9.30 14.77 6.31
N LYS A 77 9.18 15.87 7.08
CA LYS A 77 9.68 15.95 8.46
C LYS A 77 8.87 15.10 9.44
N THR A 78 7.58 14.93 9.19
CA THR A 78 6.68 14.16 10.08
C THR A 78 6.34 12.80 9.50
N ARG A 79 6.60 12.59 8.20
CA ARG A 79 6.30 11.36 7.50
C ARG A 79 7.14 10.20 8.02
N GLN A 80 6.46 9.15 8.42
CA GLN A 80 7.06 7.90 8.85
C GLN A 80 7.54 7.08 7.65
N ALA A 81 8.67 6.39 7.83
CA ALA A 81 9.22 5.47 6.85
C ALA A 81 8.34 4.20 6.72
N PRO A 82 8.37 3.52 5.55
CA PRO A 82 7.86 2.16 5.43
C PRO A 82 8.38 1.25 6.55
N ALA A 83 7.53 0.36 7.05
CA ALA A 83 7.98 -0.64 8.03
C ALA A 83 8.59 -1.83 7.29
N VAL A 84 9.71 -2.33 7.80
CA VAL A 84 10.45 -3.44 7.21
C VAL A 84 10.67 -4.48 8.28
N PHE A 85 10.35 -5.73 7.95
CA PHE A 85 10.57 -6.88 8.80
C PHE A 85 11.44 -7.90 8.06
N VAL A 86 12.37 -8.52 8.77
CA VAL A 86 13.21 -9.61 8.29
C VAL A 86 13.20 -10.71 9.34
N GLN A 87 12.70 -11.89 8.99
CA GLN A 87 12.68 -13.08 9.87
C GLN A 87 12.07 -12.82 11.26
N GLY A 88 10.92 -12.13 11.29
CA GLY A 88 10.16 -11.83 12.51
C GLY A 88 10.51 -10.49 13.15
N GLU A 89 11.68 -9.93 12.84
CA GLU A 89 12.20 -8.73 13.51
C GLU A 89 11.96 -7.47 12.70
N ARG A 90 11.52 -6.40 13.36
CA ARG A 90 11.43 -5.07 12.75
C ARG A 90 12.83 -4.48 12.66
N VAL A 91 13.23 -4.06 11.46
CA VAL A 91 14.57 -3.52 11.19
C VAL A 91 14.49 -2.08 10.71
N GLU A 92 15.55 -1.30 10.96
CA GLU A 92 15.69 0.09 10.48
C GLU A 92 16.46 0.17 9.15
N LEU A 93 16.36 -0.87 8.32
CA LEU A 93 16.97 -0.89 7.00
C LEU A 93 16.09 -0.16 5.97
N PRO A 94 16.70 0.53 4.98
CA PRO A 94 15.95 1.13 3.89
C PRO A 94 15.19 0.06 3.08
N TRP A 95 13.87 0.25 2.92
CA TRP A 95 13.02 -0.71 2.19
C TRP A 95 13.52 -1.00 0.76
N ASN A 96 14.13 -0.02 0.11
CA ASN A 96 14.65 -0.09 -1.26
C ASN A 96 15.99 -0.84 -1.37
N GLU A 97 16.65 -1.11 -0.25
CA GLU A 97 17.78 -2.04 -0.17
C GLU A 97 17.25 -3.44 0.08
N VAL A 98 16.34 -3.61 1.05
CA VAL A 98 15.77 -4.91 1.42
C VAL A 98 14.99 -5.57 0.28
N ILE A 99 14.30 -4.78 -0.56
CA ILE A 99 13.53 -5.30 -1.68
C ILE A 99 14.39 -5.97 -2.77
N ARG A 100 15.71 -5.68 -2.82
CA ARG A 100 16.62 -6.23 -3.82
C ARG A 100 16.88 -7.72 -3.62
N ASP A 101 16.76 -8.17 -2.38
CA ASP A 101 16.96 -9.55 -1.97
C ASP A 101 15.64 -10.31 -1.83
N PHE A 102 14.55 -9.76 -2.39
CA PHE A 102 13.25 -10.43 -2.37
C PHE A 102 13.32 -11.77 -3.10
N THR A 103 12.62 -12.74 -2.52
CA THR A 103 12.35 -14.07 -3.07
C THR A 103 10.85 -14.27 -3.25
N ALA A 104 10.43 -15.41 -3.80
CA ALA A 104 9.02 -15.73 -3.97
C ALA A 104 8.23 -15.78 -2.64
N ASP A 105 8.91 -15.98 -1.51
CA ASP A 105 8.28 -16.03 -0.18
C ASP A 105 8.13 -14.64 0.49
N ASP A 106 8.63 -13.58 -0.16
CA ASP A 106 8.64 -12.22 0.39
C ASP A 106 7.41 -11.42 -0.06
N VAL A 107 7.05 -10.40 0.73
CA VAL A 107 5.81 -9.63 0.52
C VAL A 107 6.07 -8.13 0.56
N LEU A 108 5.52 -7.41 -0.42
CA LEU A 108 5.30 -5.97 -0.38
C LEU A 108 3.81 -5.67 -0.20
N ILE A 109 3.48 -4.93 0.86
CA ILE A 109 2.13 -4.40 1.09
C ILE A 109 2.09 -2.94 0.67
N LYS A 110 1.28 -2.61 -0.34
CA LYS A 110 1.19 -1.26 -0.92
C LYS A 110 -0.25 -0.92 -1.32
N GLY A 111 -0.83 0.13 -0.75
CA GLY A 111 -2.13 0.62 -1.22
C GLY A 111 -2.05 1.29 -2.61
N ALA A 112 -3.20 1.39 -3.29
CA ALA A 112 -3.37 2.08 -4.56
C ALA A 112 -4.33 3.29 -4.45
N ASN A 113 -4.47 4.07 -5.53
CA ASN A 113 -5.35 5.24 -5.62
C ASN A 113 -6.67 4.94 -6.32
N ALA A 114 -6.69 3.93 -7.19
CA ALA A 114 -7.87 3.50 -7.93
C ALA A 114 -7.85 1.98 -8.08
N PHE A 115 -9.03 1.37 -8.26
CA PHE A 115 -9.16 0.02 -8.82
C PHE A 115 -10.43 -0.06 -9.65
N ASP A 116 -10.52 -1.04 -10.55
CA ASP A 116 -11.72 -1.30 -11.36
C ASP A 116 -12.24 -2.74 -11.19
N LEU A 117 -13.41 -3.01 -11.77
CA LEU A 117 -14.07 -4.31 -11.69
C LEU A 117 -13.38 -5.40 -12.53
N THR A 118 -12.38 -5.06 -13.33
CA THR A 118 -11.57 -6.02 -14.09
C THR A 118 -10.32 -6.46 -13.34
N GLY A 119 -10.08 -5.89 -12.15
CA GLY A 119 -8.97 -6.26 -11.28
C GLY A 119 -7.72 -5.39 -11.43
N ASN A 120 -7.78 -4.28 -12.18
CA ASN A 120 -6.65 -3.35 -12.26
C ASN A 120 -6.57 -2.49 -11.01
N ALA A 121 -5.36 -2.11 -10.61
CA ALA A 121 -5.10 -1.13 -9.56
C ALA A 121 -4.25 0.02 -10.11
N GLY A 122 -4.74 1.25 -9.95
CA GLY A 122 -4.06 2.47 -10.39
C GLY A 122 -3.36 3.17 -9.24
N ILE A 123 -2.10 3.54 -9.43
CA ILE A 123 -1.28 4.26 -8.43
C ILE A 123 -0.88 5.60 -9.01
N LEU A 124 -1.15 6.69 -8.29
CA LEU A 124 -0.66 8.01 -8.68
C LEU A 124 0.83 8.12 -8.38
N LEU A 125 1.60 8.54 -9.39
CA LEU A 125 3.05 8.66 -9.30
C LEU A 125 3.43 10.13 -9.14
N GLY A 126 3.66 10.55 -7.89
CA GLY A 126 4.04 11.93 -7.55
C GLY A 126 5.55 12.23 -7.65
N GLY A 127 6.40 11.22 -7.71
CA GLY A 127 7.84 11.38 -7.93
C GLY A 127 8.24 11.03 -9.36
N SER A 128 9.20 11.77 -9.93
CA SER A 128 9.73 11.54 -11.28
C SER A 128 10.37 10.16 -11.48
N ASN A 129 10.76 9.51 -10.39
CA ASN A 129 11.28 8.13 -10.37
C ASN A 129 10.18 7.05 -10.26
N GLY A 130 8.90 7.41 -10.40
CA GLY A 130 7.78 6.48 -10.28
C GLY A 130 7.43 6.07 -8.84
N GLY A 131 7.99 6.75 -7.83
CA GLY A 131 7.69 6.50 -6.42
C GLY A 131 8.05 5.08 -5.97
N THR A 132 7.34 4.57 -4.96
CA THR A 132 7.61 3.23 -4.39
C THR A 132 7.38 2.12 -5.42
N ILE A 133 6.27 2.15 -6.16
CA ILE A 133 5.93 1.05 -7.07
C ILE A 133 6.85 1.00 -8.29
N GLY A 134 7.21 2.14 -8.87
CA GLY A 134 8.14 2.19 -10.01
C GLY A 134 9.51 1.61 -9.67
N GLN A 135 9.99 1.82 -8.45
CA GLN A 135 11.25 1.25 -7.95
C GLN A 135 11.14 -0.22 -7.51
N ALA A 136 9.94 -0.69 -7.13
CA ALA A 136 9.72 -2.03 -6.59
C ALA A 136 9.35 -3.07 -7.67
N ILE A 137 8.63 -2.66 -8.72
CA ILE A 137 7.96 -3.60 -9.63
C ILE A 137 8.92 -4.53 -10.37
N GLY A 138 10.11 -4.05 -10.74
CA GLY A 138 11.14 -4.87 -11.38
C GLY A 138 11.63 -6.00 -10.47
N TYR A 139 11.93 -5.69 -9.21
CA TYR A 139 12.38 -6.69 -8.24
C TYR A 139 11.30 -7.72 -7.94
N MET A 140 10.05 -7.27 -7.74
CA MET A 140 8.93 -8.18 -7.47
C MET A 140 8.65 -9.10 -8.66
N ALA A 141 8.65 -8.57 -9.89
CA ALA A 141 8.42 -9.37 -11.08
C ALA A 141 9.54 -10.39 -11.32
N ALA A 142 10.79 -10.02 -11.03
CA ALA A 142 11.94 -10.91 -11.17
C ALA A 142 11.98 -12.03 -10.13
N SER A 143 11.63 -11.73 -8.87
CA SER A 143 11.66 -12.70 -7.78
C SER A 143 10.42 -13.57 -7.66
N GLY A 144 9.29 -13.14 -8.25
CA GLY A 144 7.99 -13.77 -8.05
C GLY A 144 7.38 -13.45 -6.68
N ALA A 145 7.88 -12.43 -5.98
CA ALA A 145 7.38 -12.01 -4.68
C ALA A 145 5.92 -11.55 -4.73
N HIS A 146 5.26 -11.57 -3.58
CA HIS A 146 3.86 -11.20 -3.46
C HIS A 146 3.67 -9.69 -3.31
N LEU A 147 2.94 -9.07 -4.25
CA LEU A 147 2.39 -7.73 -4.09
C LEU A 147 0.95 -7.82 -3.55
N ILE A 148 0.72 -7.32 -2.34
CA ILE A 148 -0.61 -7.26 -1.74
C ILE A 148 -1.07 -5.81 -1.63
N MET A 149 -2.21 -5.50 -2.25
CA MET A 149 -2.73 -4.14 -2.32
C MET A 149 -4.08 -4.02 -1.62
N PRO A 150 -4.12 -3.70 -0.32
CA PRO A 150 -5.38 -3.41 0.36
C PRO A 150 -5.96 -2.08 -0.14
N ILE A 151 -7.11 -2.14 -0.80
CA ILE A 151 -7.79 -0.99 -1.42
C ILE A 151 -9.26 -1.04 -1.00
N GLY A 152 -9.77 0.09 -0.50
CA GLY A 152 -11.18 0.21 -0.12
C GLY A 152 -12.06 0.61 -1.31
N MET A 153 -13.35 0.28 -1.22
CA MET A 153 -14.35 0.53 -2.27
C MET A 153 -14.50 2.01 -2.62
N GLU A 154 -14.09 2.93 -1.74
CA GLU A 154 -14.09 4.37 -2.00
C GLU A 154 -13.15 4.78 -3.16
N LYS A 155 -12.31 3.85 -3.63
CA LYS A 155 -11.37 4.05 -4.74
C LYS A 155 -11.79 3.34 -6.03
N LEU A 156 -13.01 2.82 -6.09
CA LEU A 156 -13.52 2.19 -7.30
C LEU A 156 -13.69 3.25 -8.40
N VAL A 157 -13.12 2.99 -9.57
CA VAL A 157 -13.29 3.82 -10.78
C VAL A 157 -13.84 2.97 -11.92
N PRO A 158 -14.44 3.58 -12.97
CA PRO A 158 -14.97 2.82 -14.10
C PRO A 158 -13.91 2.02 -14.87
N ASP A 159 -12.74 2.62 -15.12
CA ASP A 159 -11.66 2.02 -15.91
C ASP A 159 -10.32 2.64 -15.50
N VAL A 160 -9.44 1.84 -14.91
CA VAL A 160 -8.11 2.28 -14.49
C VAL A 160 -7.20 2.54 -15.69
N ILE A 161 -7.31 1.74 -16.74
CA ILE A 161 -6.45 1.83 -17.92
C ILE A 161 -6.75 3.12 -18.68
N ALA A 162 -8.02 3.39 -18.95
CA ALA A 162 -8.46 4.63 -19.59
C ALA A 162 -8.05 5.87 -18.77
N ALA A 163 -8.25 5.83 -17.45
CA ALA A 163 -7.80 6.89 -16.56
C ALA A 163 -6.28 7.09 -16.65
N SER A 164 -5.49 6.01 -16.64
CA SER A 164 -4.03 6.09 -16.67
C SER A 164 -3.47 6.70 -17.96
N ALA A 165 -4.14 6.50 -19.10
CA ALA A 165 -3.67 6.95 -20.41
C ALA A 165 -3.56 8.48 -20.53
N VAL A 166 -4.38 9.21 -19.77
CA VAL A 166 -4.40 10.69 -19.74
C VAL A 166 -3.56 11.27 -18.61
N MET A 167 -2.96 10.44 -17.75
CA MET A 167 -2.10 10.89 -16.65
C MET A 167 -0.66 11.15 -17.10
N GLY A 168 0.08 11.90 -16.26
CA GLY A 168 1.51 12.13 -16.37
C GLY A 168 1.87 13.52 -15.85
N GLN A 169 2.91 13.63 -15.03
CA GLN A 169 3.33 14.91 -14.43
C GLN A 169 3.57 15.98 -15.50
N SER A 170 4.26 15.63 -16.59
CA SER A 170 4.53 16.54 -17.70
C SER A 170 3.34 16.75 -18.67
N LYS A 171 2.22 16.04 -18.46
CA LYS A 171 1.00 16.17 -19.27
C LYS A 171 -0.10 16.99 -18.57
N ILE A 172 -0.22 16.83 -17.24
CA ILE A 172 -1.33 17.39 -16.45
C ILE A 172 -0.99 18.78 -15.87
N ASP A 173 0.28 19.17 -15.83
CA ASP A 173 0.72 20.42 -15.19
C ASP A 173 1.21 21.52 -16.18
N GLN A 174 0.62 21.62 -17.39
CA GLN A 174 0.92 22.70 -18.37
C GLN A 174 -0.12 23.83 -18.38
N HIS A 175 -0.44 24.39 -17.21
CA HIS A 175 -1.18 25.65 -17.09
C HIS A 175 -0.41 26.65 -16.24
#